data_AF-A0A958P0B7-F1
#
_entry.id   AF-A0A958P0B7-F1
#
_cell.length_a   1.000
_cell.length_b   1.000
_cell.length_c   1.000
_cell.angle_alpha   90.00
_cell.angle_beta   90.00
_cell.angle_gamma   90.00
#
_symmetry.space_group_name_H-M   'P 1'
#
loop_
_entity.id
_entity.type
_entity.pdbx_description
1 polymer ?
#
loop_
_entity_poly.entity_id
_entity_poly.type
_entity_poly.pdbx_seq_one_letter_code
_entity_poly.pdbx_strand_id
1 'polypeptide(L)' 'MADIQLEPGWRIALMDEFEKTYEELRISTLLTGEYDKDDAILTLHAGAGGTESCDWAGML' A
#
# COMPACT_ATOMS: atom_id res chain seq x y z
N MET A 1 -11.45 -18.92 37.79
CA MET A 1 -12.22 -18.71 36.53
C MET A 1 -12.10 -17.24 36.18
N ALA A 2 -11.57 -16.95 35.00
CA ALA A 2 -11.53 -15.67 34.30
C ALA A 2 -10.71 -14.51 34.91
N ASP A 3 -9.39 -14.57 34.77
CA ASP A 3 -8.63 -13.36 34.42
C ASP A 3 -8.56 -13.30 32.90
N ILE A 4 -9.63 -12.78 32.29
CA ILE A 4 -9.56 -12.28 30.91
C ILE A 4 -8.83 -10.94 31.05
N GLN A 5 -7.52 -10.98 30.83
CA GLN A 5 -6.67 -9.79 30.74
C GLN A 5 -7.24 -8.91 29.61
N LEU A 6 -8.05 -7.92 29.97
CA LEU A 6 -8.37 -6.81 29.08
C LEU A 6 -7.04 -6.13 28.78
N GLU A 7 -6.58 -6.28 27.55
CA GLU A 7 -5.30 -5.74 27.13
C GLU A 7 -5.28 -4.23 27.42
N PRO A 8 -4.30 -3.74 28.20
CA PRO A 8 -4.26 -2.33 28.53
C PRO A 8 -4.21 -1.46 27.26
N GLY A 9 -4.96 -0.35 27.22
CA GLY A 9 -5.01 0.53 26.04
C GLY A 9 -3.65 1.07 25.58
N TRP A 10 -2.65 1.10 26.46
CA TRP A 10 -1.27 1.43 26.10
C TRP A 10 -0.62 0.39 25.18
N ARG A 11 -1.04 -0.88 25.22
CA ARG A 11 -0.54 -1.91 24.31
C ARG A 11 -1.01 -1.67 22.89
N ILE A 12 -2.26 -1.24 22.72
CA ILE A 12 -2.82 -0.90 21.40
C ILE A 12 -2.09 0.34 20.88
N ALA A 13 -2.00 1.41 21.68
CA ALA A 13 -1.29 2.62 21.30
C ALA A 13 0.19 2.38 20.94
N LEU A 14 0.88 1.50 21.69
CA LEU A 14 2.26 1.11 21.40
C LEU A 14 2.38 0.31 20.10
N MET A 15 1.44 -0.60 19.84
CA MET A 15 1.43 -1.39 18.60
C MET A 15 1.15 -0.49 17.39
N ASP A 16 0.23 0.46 17.51
CA ASP A 16 -0.10 1.43 16.47
C ASP A 16 1.11 2.32 16.14
N GLU A 17 1.85 2.78 17.16
CA GLU A 17 3.06 3.59 16.97
C GLU A 17 4.19 2.78 16.30
N PHE A 18 4.35 1.52 16.71
CA PHE A 18 5.32 0.62 16.09
C PHE A 18 4.97 0.34 14.62
N GLU A 19 3.72 0.01 14.33
CA GLU A 19 3.25 -0.25 12.96
C GLU A 19 3.46 0.96 12.07
N LYS A 20 3.13 2.16 12.57
CA LYS A 20 3.38 3.41 11.85
C LYS A 20 4.87 3.61 11.52
N THR A 21 5.73 3.47 12.52
CA THR A 21 7.19 3.67 12.35
C THR A 21 7.77 2.63 11.38
N TYR A 22 7.31 1.39 11.49
CA TYR A 22 7.70 0.32 10.59
C TYR A 22 7.25 0.59 9.15
N GLU A 23 6.03 1.07 8.96
CA GLU A 23 5.49 1.39 7.63
C GLU A 23 6.25 2.54 6.96
N GLU A 24 6.57 3.60 7.73
CA GLU A 24 7.40 4.71 7.25
C GLU A 24 8.77 4.21 6.79
N LEU A 25 9.42 3.36 7.59
CA LEU A 25 10.69 2.74 7.21
C LEU A 25 10.53 1.90 5.95
N ARG A 26 9.50 1.05 5.87
CA ARG A 26 9.27 0.17 4.71
C ARG A 26 9.10 0.97 3.43
N ILE A 27 8.24 1.98 3.42
CA ILE A 27 8.02 2.86 2.27
C ILE A 27 9.33 3.56 1.88
N SER A 28 10.09 4.07 2.86
CA SER A 28 11.37 4.75 2.58
C SER A 28 12.41 3.84 1.93
N THR A 29 12.34 2.52 2.16
CA THR A 29 13.25 1.55 1.52
C THR A 29 12.79 1.13 0.13
N LEU A 30 11.49 1.19 -0.15
CA LEU A 30 10.90 0.78 -1.43
C LEU A 30 10.94 1.93 -2.45
N LEU A 31 10.70 3.16 -2.00
CA LEU A 31 10.58 4.36 -2.85
C LEU A 31 11.87 5.20 -2.84
N THR A 32 12.99 4.59 -3.27
CA THR A 32 14.32 5.23 -3.29
C THR A 32 14.78 5.65 -4.70
N GLY A 33 13.94 5.45 -5.71
CA GLY A 33 14.19 5.86 -7.08
C GLY A 33 14.27 7.37 -7.23
N GLU A 34 15.01 7.82 -8.24
CA GLU A 34 15.28 9.23 -8.53
C GLU A 34 14.00 10.08 -8.66
N TYR A 35 12.92 9.47 -9.17
CA TYR A 35 11.66 10.12 -9.50
C TYR A 35 10.47 9.63 -8.66
N ASP A 36 10.69 8.84 -7.60
CA ASP A 36 9.58 8.28 -6.80
C ASP A 36 8.79 9.35 -6.02
N LYS A 37 9.35 10.56 -5.92
CA LYS A 37 8.71 11.74 -5.34
C LYS A 37 7.80 12.49 -6.32
N ASP A 38 7.92 12.22 -7.61
CA ASP A 38 7.22 12.94 -8.67
C ASP A 38 5.91 12.24 -9.03
N ASP A 39 4.95 12.97 -9.59
CA ASP A 39 3.68 12.39 -10.02
C ASP A 39 3.88 11.41 -11.19
N ALA A 40 3.23 10.26 -11.12
CA ALA A 40 3.28 9.26 -12.20
C ALA A 40 2.40 9.68 -13.38
N ILE A 41 2.98 9.69 -14.58
CA ILE A 41 2.23 9.82 -15.84
C ILE A 41 2.07 8.42 -16.44
N LEU A 42 0.86 7.88 -16.39
CA LEU A 42 0.53 6.55 -16.94
C LEU A 42 -0.30 6.68 -18.21
N THR A 43 0.04 5.90 -19.23
CA THR A 43 -0.77 5.76 -20.45
C THR A 43 -0.95 4.29 -20.75
N LEU A 44 -2.21 3.88 -20.94
CA LEU A 44 -2.56 2.50 -21.26
C LEU A 44 -2.94 2.41 -22.75
N HIS A 45 -2.37 1.41 -23.42
CA HIS A 45 -2.69 1.08 -24.80
C HIS A 45 -3.18 -0.36 -24.86
N ALA A 46 -4.29 -0.59 -25.56
CA ALA A 46 -4.78 -1.93 -25.82
C ALA A 46 -3.73 -2.73 -26.62
N GLY A 47 -3.38 -3.90 -26.11
CA GLY A 47 -2.48 -4.83 -26.78
C GLY A 47 -3.18 -5.62 -27.89
N ALA A 48 -2.53 -6.69 -28.35
CA ALA A 48 -3.15 -7.63 -29.28
C ALA A 48 -4.37 -8.31 -28.63
N GLY A 49 -5.42 -8.59 -29.43
CA GLY A 49 -6.66 -9.25 -28.97
C GLY A 49 -7.95 -8.55 -29.40
N GLY A 50 -7.84 -7.40 -30.09
CA GLY A 50 -9.00 -6.74 -30.71
C GLY A 50 -9.91 -6.11 -29.65
N THR A 51 -11.22 -6.27 -29.80
CA THR A 51 -12.22 -5.64 -28.94
C THR A 51 -12.02 -5.99 -27.47
N GLU A 52 -11.77 -7.26 -27.16
CA GLU A 52 -11.58 -7.70 -25.77
C GLU A 52 -10.40 -6.98 -25.10
N SER A 53 -9.29 -6.83 -25.81
CA SER A 53 -8.12 -6.10 -25.28
C SER A 53 -8.40 -4.61 -25.10
N CYS A 54 -9.26 -4.01 -25.93
CA CYS A 54 -9.75 -2.64 -25.73
C CYS A 54 -10.66 -2.54 -24.50
N ASP A 55 -11.54 -3.52 -24.30
CA ASP A 55 -12.45 -3.56 -23.15
C ASP A 55 -11.66 -3.69 -21.85
N TRP A 56 -10.65 -4.58 -21.81
CA TRP A 56 -9.72 -4.70 -20.68
C TRP A 56 -8.92 -3.42 -20.43
N ALA A 57 -8.43 -2.77 -21.48
CA ALA A 57 -7.73 -1.48 -21.35
C ALA A 57 -8.64 -0.36 -20.86
N GLY A 58 -9.96 -0.45 -21.08
CA GLY A 58 -10.95 0.49 -20.53
C GLY A 58 -11.35 0.19 -19.09
N MET A 59 -11.07 -1.01 -18.58
CA MET A 59 -11.33 -1.39 -17.18
C MET A 59 -10.17 -1.02 -16.24
N LEU A 60 -8.95 -0.93 -16.75
CA LEU A 60 -7.72 -0.59 -16.03
C LEU A 60 -7.50 0.93 -16.01
#